data_AF-A0A814EI20-F1
#
_entry.id   AF-A0A814EI20-F1
#
_cell.length_a   1.000
_cell.length_b   1.000
_cell.length_c   1.000
_cell.angle_alpha   90.00
_cell.angle_beta   90.00
_cell.angle_gamma   90.00
#
_symmetry.space_group_name_H-M   'P 1'
#
loop_
_entity.id
_entity.type
_entity.pdbx_description
1 polymer ?
#
loop_
_entity_poly.entity_id
_entity_poly.type
_entity_poly.pdbx_seq_one_letter_code
_entity_poly.pdbx_strand_id
1 'polypeptide(L)'
;MSAASSLNDLSSTMWPDEIYSEPISSSSNNHSEQSSTTFKFATHSGEHCTSTTISTIYDVGNGGASDDPPCSSYTVVNDPSRNIATPGMGGACDNGPLFNTNIGGRWIRFMGKGGTIIPVTSPGMNHCSAYLSGWFNGTLPSTIEAIVNGYICFDTVASPCTVLSPVSVVNCNGFYVYFLPPLIICNSRYCTV
;
A
#
# COMPACT_ATOMS: atom_id res chain seq x y z
N MET A 1 -16.76 -68.87 -6.18
CA MET A 1 -17.65 -68.55 -7.31
C MET A 1 -18.43 -67.31 -6.94
N SER A 2 -18.46 -66.36 -7.86
CA SER A 2 -18.46 -64.91 -7.64
C SER A 2 -19.72 -64.31 -7.02
N ALA A 3 -19.49 -63.19 -6.34
CA ALA A 3 -20.46 -62.30 -5.71
C ALA A 3 -21.13 -61.34 -6.71
N ALA A 4 -22.33 -60.87 -6.34
CA ALA A 4 -23.00 -59.72 -6.91
C ALA A 4 -22.87 -58.51 -5.96
N SER A 5 -22.69 -57.30 -6.51
CA SER A 5 -23.46 -56.08 -6.18
C SER A 5 -22.77 -54.80 -6.69
N SER A 6 -23.56 -54.00 -7.42
CA SER A 6 -23.70 -52.52 -7.36
C SER A 6 -22.47 -51.63 -7.11
N LEU A 7 -22.20 -50.69 -8.03
CA LEU A 7 -22.48 -49.24 -7.87
C LEU A 7 -22.00 -48.45 -9.11
N ASN A 8 -22.72 -47.35 -9.37
CA ASN A 8 -22.55 -46.40 -10.47
C ASN A 8 -21.18 -45.71 -10.48
N ASP A 9 -20.63 -45.38 -11.66
CA ASP A 9 -20.27 -43.98 -11.95
C ASP A 9 -20.12 -43.68 -13.44
N LEU A 10 -20.31 -42.39 -13.73
CA LEU A 10 -20.64 -41.68 -14.96
C LEU A 10 -19.51 -41.63 -16.01
N SER A 11 -19.89 -41.64 -17.29
CA SER A 11 -18.98 -41.22 -18.38
C SER A 11 -19.74 -40.51 -19.50
N SER A 12 -19.11 -39.43 -19.97
CA SER A 12 -19.35 -38.64 -21.18
C SER A 12 -20.46 -37.57 -21.09
N THR A 13 -20.07 -36.30 -21.04
CA THR A 13 -19.79 -35.52 -22.27
C THR A 13 -19.33 -34.08 -21.94
N MET A 14 -18.28 -33.66 -22.67
CA MET A 14 -17.89 -32.29 -23.07
C MET A 14 -17.63 -31.20 -22.01
N TRP A 15 -16.34 -30.93 -21.80
CA TRP A 15 -15.79 -29.63 -21.39
C TRP A 15 -15.15 -28.96 -22.63
N PRO A 16 -15.29 -27.64 -22.83
CA PRO A 16 -14.50 -26.91 -23.83
C PRO A 16 -13.22 -26.29 -23.24
N ASP A 17 -12.15 -26.51 -24.00
CA ASP A 17 -10.94 -25.72 -24.23
C ASP A 17 -9.92 -25.47 -23.09
N GLU A 18 -8.81 -26.20 -23.22
CA GLU A 18 -7.49 -25.92 -22.68
C GLU A 18 -6.95 -24.56 -23.17
N ILE A 19 -6.48 -23.72 -22.24
CA ILE A 19 -5.44 -22.73 -22.56
C ILE A 19 -4.13 -23.30 -22.00
N TYR A 20 -3.37 -23.94 -22.87
CA TYR A 20 -1.99 -24.35 -22.61
C TYR A 20 -1.09 -23.11 -22.74
N SER A 21 -0.38 -22.75 -21.68
CA SER A 21 0.72 -21.78 -21.74
C SER A 21 2.03 -22.52 -21.43
N GLU A 22 2.86 -22.72 -22.47
CA GLU A 22 4.23 -23.23 -22.31
C GLU A 22 5.14 -22.17 -21.63
N PRO A 23 6.18 -22.60 -20.89
CA PRO A 23 7.13 -21.69 -20.26
C PRO A 23 8.10 -21.11 -21.30
N ILE A 24 8.18 -19.77 -21.37
CA ILE A 24 9.25 -19.10 -22.12
C ILE A 24 10.54 -19.20 -21.30
N SER A 25 11.46 -20.07 -21.73
CA SER A 25 12.85 -19.99 -21.32
C SER A 25 13.44 -18.67 -21.81
N SER A 26 13.89 -17.80 -20.92
CA SER A 26 14.83 -16.76 -21.30
C SER A 26 15.98 -16.67 -20.30
N SER A 27 17.16 -16.65 -20.92
CA SER A 27 18.49 -16.60 -20.38
C SER A 27 18.73 -15.45 -19.41
N SER A 28 19.58 -15.72 -18.42
CA SER A 28 20.20 -14.76 -17.53
C SER A 28 20.68 -13.49 -18.25
N ASN A 29 20.17 -12.33 -17.83
CA ASN A 29 20.86 -11.06 -17.92
C ASN A 29 20.62 -10.29 -16.62
N ASN A 30 21.71 -10.11 -15.86
CA ASN A 30 21.76 -9.22 -14.70
C ASN A 30 21.52 -7.78 -15.16
N HIS A 31 20.35 -7.23 -14.85
CA HIS A 31 20.16 -5.83 -14.47
C HIS A 31 18.80 -5.73 -13.76
N SER A 32 18.78 -5.11 -12.59
CA SER A 32 17.62 -4.93 -11.72
C SER A 32 16.42 -4.30 -12.44
N GLU A 33 15.40 -5.09 -12.75
CA GLU A 33 14.10 -4.60 -13.22
C GLU A 33 13.34 -3.98 -12.04
N GLN A 34 13.27 -2.64 -12.00
CA GLN A 34 12.35 -1.93 -11.12
C GLN A 34 10.92 -2.14 -11.64
N SER A 35 10.12 -2.93 -10.94
CA SER A 35 8.70 -3.11 -11.26
C SER A 35 7.93 -1.84 -10.87
N SER A 36 7.81 -0.89 -11.81
CA SER A 36 6.98 0.30 -11.65
C SER A 36 5.60 0.03 -12.24
N THR A 37 4.56 0.02 -11.40
CA THR A 37 3.17 -0.06 -11.88
C THR A 37 2.58 1.34 -11.97
N THR A 38 2.34 1.80 -13.20
CA THR A 38 1.71 3.11 -13.48
C THR A 38 0.25 2.88 -13.88
N PHE A 39 -0.70 3.36 -13.07
CA PHE A 39 -2.13 3.31 -13.42
C PHE A 39 -2.53 4.61 -14.15
N LYS A 40 -2.84 4.52 -15.45
CA LYS A 40 -3.38 5.65 -16.23
C LYS A 40 -4.91 5.59 -16.22
N PHE A 41 -5.56 6.62 -15.67
CA PHE A 41 -6.99 6.84 -15.86
C PHE A 41 -7.20 8.10 -16.70
N ALA A 42 -7.90 7.97 -17.82
CA ALA A 42 -8.34 9.08 -18.66
C ALA A 42 -9.86 9.22 -18.53
N THR A 43 -10.35 10.36 -18.05
CA THR A 43 -11.78 10.69 -18.08
C THR A 43 -12.06 11.55 -19.32
N HIS A 44 -12.87 11.05 -20.25
CA HIS A 44 -13.32 11.83 -21.40
C HIS A 44 -14.45 12.78 -20.99
N SER A 45 -14.12 14.06 -20.78
CA SER A 45 -15.11 15.14 -20.84
C SER A 45 -14.44 16.47 -21.19
N GLY A 46 -14.69 16.96 -22.41
CA GLY A 46 -14.58 18.38 -22.81
C GLY A 46 -13.24 19.12 -22.60
N GLU A 47 -12.50 19.32 -23.68
CA GLU A 47 -11.59 20.44 -23.99
C GLU A 47 -10.50 20.92 -23.00
N HIS A 48 -10.22 20.23 -21.90
CA HIS A 48 -8.97 20.43 -21.17
C HIS A 48 -8.24 19.11 -20.92
N CYS A 49 -7.04 18.98 -21.49
CA CYS A 49 -6.11 17.91 -21.11
C CYS A 49 -5.49 18.29 -19.76
N THR A 50 -6.25 18.16 -18.67
CA THR A 50 -5.68 18.31 -17.33
C THR A 50 -4.79 17.10 -17.05
N SER A 51 -3.51 17.35 -16.81
CA SER A 51 -2.58 16.34 -16.30
C SER A 51 -3.01 15.90 -14.90
N THR A 52 -3.83 14.86 -14.79
CA THR A 52 -4.05 14.17 -13.53
C THR A 52 -2.70 13.65 -13.07
N THR A 53 -2.24 14.10 -11.90
CA THR A 53 -0.99 13.60 -11.33
C THR A 53 -1.25 12.15 -10.92
N ILE A 54 -0.73 11.21 -11.73
CA ILE A 54 -0.92 9.78 -11.52
C ILE A 54 -0.18 9.38 -10.25
N SER A 55 -0.85 8.58 -9.40
CA SER A 55 -0.19 7.93 -8.28
C SER A 55 0.85 6.95 -8.83
N THR A 56 2.12 7.15 -8.48
CA THR A 56 3.22 6.27 -8.88
C THR A 56 3.71 5.48 -7.68
N ILE A 57 3.74 4.16 -7.80
CA ILE A 57 4.26 3.23 -6.80
C ILE A 57 5.38 2.43 -7.43
N TYR A 58 6.52 2.36 -6.75
CA TYR A 58 7.68 1.60 -7.20
C TYR A 58 8.55 1.18 -6.02
N ASP A 59 9.34 0.13 -6.22
CA ASP A 59 10.21 -0.42 -5.18
C ASP A 59 11.66 0.07 -5.31
N VAL A 60 12.30 0.28 -4.17
CA VAL A 60 13.75 0.48 -4.02
C VAL A 60 14.27 -0.74 -3.26
N GLY A 61 15.29 -1.41 -3.81
CA GLY A 61 15.74 -2.70 -3.28
C GLY A 61 14.67 -3.78 -3.44
N ASN A 62 14.37 -4.51 -2.36
CA ASN A 62 13.34 -5.56 -2.32
C ASN A 62 11.95 -5.01 -1.91
N GLY A 63 11.72 -3.70 -2.04
CA GLY A 63 10.41 -3.08 -1.80
C GLY A 63 9.94 -3.13 -0.34
N GLY A 64 10.85 -3.35 0.62
CA GLY A 64 10.49 -3.33 2.04
C GLY A 64 9.49 -4.40 2.47
N ALA A 65 9.34 -5.48 1.70
CA ALA A 65 8.52 -6.66 2.01
C ALA A 65 9.34 -7.80 2.68
N SER A 66 10.62 -7.54 2.95
CA SER A 66 11.59 -8.40 3.63
C SER A 66 12.14 -7.70 4.88
N ASP A 67 12.92 -8.42 5.69
CA ASP A 67 13.61 -7.88 6.87
C ASP A 67 14.90 -7.09 6.53
N ASP A 68 15.01 -6.62 5.28
CA ASP A 68 16.16 -5.82 4.84
C ASP A 68 16.20 -4.44 5.53
N PRO A 69 17.39 -3.81 5.63
CA PRO A 69 17.50 -2.50 6.25
C PRO A 69 16.60 -1.45 5.57
N PRO A 70 15.72 -0.76 6.32
CA PRO A 70 14.62 0.04 5.78
C PRO A 70 15.05 1.31 5.03
N CYS A 71 16.30 1.75 5.20
CA CYS A 71 16.85 2.88 4.43
C CYS A 71 17.41 2.47 3.07
N SER A 72 17.49 1.17 2.80
CA SER A 72 17.99 0.59 1.54
C SER A 72 16.96 -0.26 0.80
N SER A 73 15.90 -0.71 1.50
CA SER A 73 14.82 -1.52 0.94
C SER A 73 13.46 -0.99 1.41
N TYR A 74 12.70 -0.38 0.51
CA TYR A 74 11.38 0.21 0.79
C TYR A 74 10.58 0.42 -0.49
N THR A 75 9.27 0.56 -0.37
CA THR A 75 8.39 0.97 -1.48
C THR A 75 8.14 2.46 -1.42
N VAL A 76 8.28 3.14 -2.55
CA VAL A 76 7.90 4.54 -2.71
C VAL A 76 6.44 4.66 -3.09
N VAL A 77 5.73 5.55 -2.39
CA VAL A 77 4.36 5.94 -2.71
C VAL A 77 4.34 7.43 -2.98
N ASN A 78 4.16 7.80 -4.24
CA ASN A 78 3.91 9.18 -4.65
C ASN A 78 2.47 9.27 -5.13
N ASP A 79 1.58 9.58 -4.19
CA ASP A 79 0.15 9.69 -4.40
C ASP A 79 -0.35 11.05 -3.88
N PRO A 80 -0.65 12.00 -4.79
CA PRO A 80 -1.10 13.35 -4.42
C PRO A 80 -2.33 13.36 -3.51
N SER A 81 -3.18 12.36 -3.64
CA SER A 81 -4.44 12.24 -2.89
C SER A 81 -4.23 12.01 -1.39
N ARG A 82 -3.00 11.67 -0.96
CA ARG A 82 -2.62 11.47 0.43
C ARG A 82 -2.37 12.76 1.21
N ASN A 83 -2.29 13.91 0.54
CA ASN A 83 -2.07 15.18 1.21
C ASN A 83 -3.26 15.53 2.12
N ILE A 84 -3.01 16.03 3.33
CA ILE A 84 -4.09 16.46 4.24
C ILE A 84 -4.95 17.57 3.64
N ALA A 85 -4.44 18.40 2.73
CA ALA A 85 -5.24 19.41 2.03
C ALA A 85 -6.23 18.81 1.03
N THR A 86 -6.08 17.52 0.70
CA THR A 86 -7.06 16.81 -0.15
C THR A 86 -8.30 16.48 0.68
N PRO A 87 -9.50 16.93 0.26
CA PRO A 87 -10.73 16.61 0.97
C PRO A 87 -11.00 15.10 1.03
N GLY A 88 -11.55 14.64 2.15
CA GLY A 88 -12.06 13.28 2.29
C GLY A 88 -13.32 13.10 1.46
N MET A 89 -13.23 12.30 0.40
CA MET A 89 -14.37 11.97 -0.47
C MET A 89 -14.98 10.59 -0.16
N GLY A 90 -14.39 9.83 0.78
CA GLY A 90 -14.74 8.44 1.04
C GLY A 90 -14.22 7.48 -0.05
N GLY A 91 -14.08 6.20 0.29
CA GLY A 91 -13.72 5.12 -0.63
C GLY A 91 -12.24 4.72 -0.65
N ALA A 92 -11.31 5.62 -0.31
CA ALA A 92 -9.89 5.26 -0.26
C ALA A 92 -9.54 4.50 1.04
N CYS A 93 -8.78 3.42 0.91
CA CYS A 93 -8.44 2.54 2.03
C CYS A 93 -7.03 1.96 1.89
N ASP A 94 -6.24 2.04 2.97
CA ASP A 94 -4.91 1.43 3.05
C ASP A 94 -4.95 0.02 3.65
N ASN A 95 -5.92 -0.81 3.23
CA ASN A 95 -6.04 -2.22 3.61
C ASN A 95 -5.65 -3.20 2.48
N GLY A 96 -5.23 -2.66 1.33
CA GLY A 96 -4.94 -3.44 0.13
C GLY A 96 -3.57 -4.13 0.12
N PRO A 97 -3.23 -4.80 -1.00
CA PRO A 97 -1.99 -5.57 -1.16
C PRO A 97 -0.69 -4.77 -0.98
N LEU A 98 -0.74 -3.44 -1.12
CA LEU A 98 0.42 -2.58 -0.85
C LEU A 98 0.90 -2.74 0.60
N PHE A 99 -0.02 -2.78 1.57
CA PHE A 99 0.31 -2.89 2.99
C PHE A 99 0.17 -4.33 3.52
N ASN A 100 -0.72 -5.12 2.92
CA ASN A 100 -0.93 -6.51 3.30
C ASN A 100 0.17 -7.41 2.70
N THR A 101 1.25 -7.60 3.46
CA THR A 101 2.37 -8.48 3.10
C THR A 101 2.50 -9.63 4.11
N ASN A 102 3.36 -10.60 3.77
CA ASN A 102 3.70 -11.74 4.63
C ASN A 102 4.43 -11.35 5.95
N ILE A 103 5.05 -10.17 6.02
CA ILE A 103 5.69 -9.67 7.25
C ILE A 103 4.76 -8.78 8.09
N GLY A 104 3.47 -8.70 7.72
CA GLY A 104 2.45 -7.97 8.46
C GLY A 104 2.41 -6.46 8.17
N GLY A 105 3.16 -5.99 7.19
CA GLY A 105 3.24 -4.57 6.81
C GLY A 105 4.28 -4.33 5.72
N ARG A 106 4.56 -3.07 5.41
CA ARG A 106 5.57 -2.72 4.41
C ARG A 106 6.34 -1.48 4.84
N TRP A 107 7.64 -1.45 4.54
CA TRP A 107 8.43 -0.23 4.63
C TRP A 107 8.10 0.71 3.48
N ILE A 108 7.53 1.86 3.80
CA ILE A 108 6.98 2.84 2.86
C ILE A 108 7.71 4.17 3.01
N ARG A 109 8.11 4.76 1.88
CA ARG A 109 8.54 6.15 1.77
C ARG A 109 7.49 6.95 0.99
N PHE A 110 6.99 8.03 1.57
CA PHE A 110 6.10 8.95 0.87
C PHE A 110 6.90 10.02 0.11
N MET A 111 6.41 10.40 -1.08
CA MET A 111 7.06 11.40 -1.93
C MET A 111 6.04 12.26 -2.70
N GLY A 112 6.53 13.39 -3.21
CA GLY A 112 5.81 14.23 -4.18
C GLY A 112 4.71 15.09 -3.55
N LYS A 113 3.71 15.45 -4.36
CA LYS A 113 2.65 16.40 -3.97
C LYS A 113 1.72 15.88 -2.88
N GLY A 114 1.73 14.56 -2.64
CA GLY A 114 1.01 13.97 -1.52
C GLY A 114 1.56 14.43 -0.17
N GLY A 115 2.81 14.83 -0.12
CA GLY A 115 3.55 15.02 1.12
C GLY A 115 4.65 13.96 1.25
N THR A 116 5.59 14.19 2.15
CA THR A 116 6.78 13.34 2.33
C THR A 116 6.86 12.70 3.71
N ILE A 117 6.03 13.16 4.65
CA ILE A 117 5.94 12.62 6.01
C ILE A 117 4.49 12.43 6.43
N ILE A 118 4.24 11.49 7.33
CA ILE A 118 2.96 11.42 8.05
C ILE A 118 2.91 12.58 9.06
N PRO A 119 1.81 13.36 9.14
CA PRO A 119 1.72 14.49 10.06
C PRO A 119 1.84 14.03 11.52
N VAL A 120 2.52 14.83 12.35
CA VAL A 120 2.69 14.56 13.80
C VAL A 120 1.63 15.23 14.68
N THR A 121 0.66 15.87 14.04
CA THR A 121 -0.50 16.52 14.66
C THR A 121 -1.74 16.06 13.93
N SER A 122 -2.85 15.90 14.65
CA SER A 122 -4.10 15.49 14.02
C SER A 122 -4.54 16.50 12.95
N PRO A 123 -4.83 16.04 11.70
CA PRO A 123 -5.55 16.85 10.74
C PRO A 123 -7.07 16.87 11.00
N GLY A 124 -7.58 16.07 11.95
CA GLY A 124 -9.01 15.78 12.10
C GLY A 124 -9.48 14.71 11.12
N MET A 125 -10.79 14.54 10.98
CA MET A 125 -11.40 13.58 10.05
C MET A 125 -11.59 14.20 8.64
N ASN A 126 -11.82 13.36 7.63
CA ASN A 126 -12.16 13.75 6.25
C ASN A 126 -11.03 14.46 5.49
N HIS A 127 -9.82 13.93 5.58
CA HIS A 127 -8.65 14.36 4.81
C HIS A 127 -8.04 13.20 4.03
N CYS A 128 -7.12 13.53 3.12
CA CYS A 128 -6.32 12.59 2.34
C CYS A 128 -7.14 11.55 1.57
N SER A 129 -8.30 11.97 1.05
CA SER A 129 -9.28 11.15 0.33
C SER A 129 -9.92 10.02 1.16
N ALA A 130 -9.82 10.06 2.48
CA ALA A 130 -10.38 9.08 3.41
C ALA A 130 -11.30 9.74 4.45
N TYR A 131 -12.12 8.93 5.14
CA TYR A 131 -12.91 9.40 6.28
C TYR A 131 -12.05 9.48 7.54
N LEU A 132 -11.30 8.40 7.82
CA LEU A 132 -10.37 8.33 8.93
C LEU A 132 -8.96 8.69 8.46
N SER A 133 -8.47 9.82 8.95
CA SER A 133 -7.20 10.39 8.56
C SER A 133 -6.13 10.04 9.59
N GLY A 134 -5.20 9.19 9.19
CA GLY A 134 -4.12 8.70 10.05
C GLY A 134 -3.02 9.73 10.22
N TRP A 135 -2.61 9.97 11.47
CA TRP A 135 -1.51 10.84 11.85
C TRP A 135 -0.64 10.17 12.92
N PHE A 136 0.65 10.50 12.98
CA PHE A 136 1.57 9.89 13.93
C PHE A 136 1.54 10.63 15.27
N ASN A 137 1.13 9.95 16.34
CA ASN A 137 1.13 10.52 17.67
C ASN A 137 2.44 10.25 18.38
N GLY A 138 3.47 10.99 17.96
CA GLY A 138 4.82 10.85 18.46
C GLY A 138 5.76 11.88 17.87
N THR A 139 7.04 11.76 18.21
CA THR A 139 8.11 12.58 17.64
C THR A 139 8.88 11.77 16.61
N LEU A 140 9.10 12.34 15.42
CA LEU A 140 9.91 11.70 14.39
C LEU A 140 11.37 11.57 14.86
N PRO A 141 12.08 10.48 14.50
CA PRO A 141 13.47 10.28 14.89
C PRO A 141 14.37 11.38 14.30
N SER A 142 15.21 11.97 15.15
CA SER A 142 16.26 12.91 14.73
C SER A 142 17.57 12.21 14.40
N THR A 143 17.88 11.10 15.08
CA THR A 143 19.06 10.28 14.83
C THR A 143 18.88 9.44 13.56
N ILE A 144 19.86 9.50 12.66
CA ILE A 144 19.90 8.69 11.44
C ILE A 144 19.92 7.21 11.81
N GLU A 145 19.18 6.39 11.06
CA GLU A 145 19.02 4.93 11.23
C GLU A 145 18.40 4.49 12.56
N ALA A 146 18.01 5.42 13.43
CA ALA A 146 17.26 5.09 14.64
C ALA A 146 15.80 4.81 14.31
N ILE A 147 15.31 3.63 14.72
CA ILE A 147 13.91 3.24 14.63
C ILE A 147 13.18 3.71 15.89
N VAL A 148 12.09 4.46 15.69
CA VAL A 148 11.13 4.82 16.74
C VAL A 148 9.83 4.07 16.49
N ASN A 149 9.33 3.41 17.52
CA ASN A 149 8.03 2.75 17.49
C ASN A 149 6.96 3.66 18.09
N GLY A 150 5.75 3.59 17.55
CA GLY A 150 4.61 4.31 18.09
C GLY A 150 3.32 3.89 17.41
N TYR A 151 2.37 4.81 17.35
CA TYR A 151 1.06 4.56 16.76
C TYR A 151 0.67 5.66 15.78
N ILE A 152 0.10 5.24 14.66
CA ILE A 152 -0.80 6.06 13.88
C ILE A 152 -2.12 6.12 14.63
N CYS A 153 -2.54 7.32 14.96
CA CYS A 153 -3.83 7.63 15.52
C CYS A 153 -4.82 7.98 14.42
N PHE A 154 -6.06 7.60 14.61
CA PHE A 154 -7.19 8.09 13.85
C PHE A 154 -8.23 8.67 14.80
N ASP A 155 -8.65 9.88 14.49
CA ASP A 155 -9.70 10.57 15.22
C ASP A 155 -11.06 9.99 14.83
N THR A 156 -11.97 9.95 15.80
CA THR A 156 -13.37 9.59 15.58
C THR A 156 -14.26 10.77 15.96
N VAL A 157 -15.53 10.70 15.58
CA VAL A 157 -16.52 11.70 15.99
C VAL A 157 -16.66 11.82 17.51
N ALA A 158 -16.31 10.77 18.27
CA ALA A 158 -16.44 10.74 19.72
C ALA A 158 -15.21 11.30 20.43
N SER A 159 -14.00 11.03 19.93
CA SER A 159 -12.75 11.44 20.56
C SER A 159 -11.59 11.43 19.56
N PRO A 160 -10.59 12.34 19.73
CA PRO A 160 -9.32 12.23 19.02
C PRO A 160 -8.58 10.93 19.40
N CYS A 161 -7.71 10.46 18.50
CA CYS A 161 -6.83 9.29 18.67
C CYS A 161 -7.50 8.10 19.41
N THR A 162 -8.59 7.57 18.83
CA THR A 162 -9.30 6.42 19.44
C THR A 162 -8.92 5.11 18.76
N VAL A 163 -8.73 5.14 17.44
CA VAL A 163 -8.27 3.98 16.68
C VAL A 163 -6.76 4.10 16.51
N LEU A 164 -6.06 3.00 16.79
CA LEU A 164 -4.61 2.93 16.76
C LEU A 164 -4.16 1.88 15.74
N SER A 165 -3.09 2.20 15.02
CA SER A 165 -2.35 1.27 14.17
C SER A 165 -0.87 1.37 14.52
N PRO A 166 -0.17 0.26 14.80
CA PRO A 166 1.24 0.32 15.14
C PRO A 166 2.06 0.81 13.95
N VAL A 167 3.15 1.52 14.24
CA VAL A 167 4.09 2.00 13.22
C VAL A 167 5.51 1.99 13.78
N SER A 168 6.46 1.66 12.91
CA SER A 168 7.88 1.94 13.13
C SER A 168 8.31 2.99 12.12
N VAL A 169 9.06 4.00 12.55
CA VAL A 169 9.59 5.04 11.67
C VAL A 169 11.10 5.13 11.83
N VAL A 170 11.82 5.31 10.72
CA VAL A 170 13.27 5.48 10.69
C VAL A 170 13.64 6.74 9.92
N ASN A 171 14.66 7.47 10.37
CA ASN A 171 15.26 8.58 9.66
C ASN A 171 16.40 8.08 8.77
N CYS A 172 16.24 8.14 7.46
CA CYS A 172 17.19 7.64 6.47
C CYS A 172 18.05 8.75 5.87
N ASN A 173 18.44 9.72 6.70
CA ASN A 173 19.27 10.87 6.30
C ASN A 173 18.58 11.76 5.26
N GLY A 174 17.57 12.51 5.71
CA GLY A 174 16.85 13.49 4.89
C GLY A 174 15.48 13.02 4.37
N PHE A 175 15.08 11.79 4.69
CA PHE A 175 13.72 11.28 4.47
C PHE A 175 13.35 10.26 5.54
N TYR A 176 12.06 10.02 5.69
CA TYR A 176 11.53 9.02 6.63
C TYR A 176 10.99 7.81 5.87
N VAL A 177 11.17 6.63 6.47
CA VAL A 177 10.56 5.38 6.01
C VAL A 177 9.75 4.81 7.17
N TYR A 178 8.54 4.36 6.86
CA TYR A 178 7.54 3.92 7.82
C TYR A 178 7.22 2.45 7.58
N PHE A 179 7.31 1.60 8.59
CA PHE A 179 6.70 0.27 8.55
C PHE A 179 5.22 0.40 8.87
N LEU A 180 4.38 0.16 7.87
CA LEU A 180 2.93 0.36 7.96
C LEU A 180 2.19 -0.96 7.72
N PRO A 181 1.38 -1.42 8.68
CA PRO A 181 0.51 -2.59 8.49
C PRO A 181 -0.69 -2.25 7.59
N PRO A 182 -1.45 -3.24 7.10
CA PRO A 182 -2.75 -2.97 6.50
C PRO A 182 -3.72 -2.42 7.56
N LEU A 183 -4.50 -1.40 7.20
CA LEU A 183 -5.52 -0.86 8.09
C LEU A 183 -6.75 -1.76 8.15
N ILE A 184 -7.26 -2.02 9.35
CA ILE A 184 -8.40 -2.92 9.57
C ILE A 184 -9.73 -2.26 9.17
N ILE A 185 -9.85 -0.94 9.41
CA ILE A 185 -11.09 -0.20 9.17
C ILE A 185 -11.08 0.41 7.77
N CYS A 186 -12.05 0.03 6.93
CA CYS A 186 -12.18 0.65 5.61
C CYS A 186 -12.54 2.13 5.66
N ASN A 187 -12.13 2.87 4.63
CA ASN A 187 -12.13 4.34 4.59
C ASN A 187 -11.13 5.01 5.54
N SER A 188 -10.04 4.32 5.87
CA SER A 188 -8.91 4.89 6.59
C SER A 188 -7.66 4.91 5.72
N ARG A 189 -6.84 5.95 5.89
CA ARG A 189 -5.55 6.08 5.20
C ARG A 189 -4.49 6.70 6.07
N TYR A 190 -3.25 6.33 5.78
CA TYR A 190 -2.07 7.07 6.20
C TYR A 190 -1.97 8.35 5.38
N CYS A 191 -2.28 9.49 6.01
CA CYS A 191 -2.17 10.80 5.38
C CYS A 191 -0.72 11.31 5.40
N THR A 192 -0.45 12.33 4.59
CA THR A 192 0.88 12.96 4.49
C THR A 192 0.84 14.48 4.37
N VAL A 193 1.96 15.13 4.72
CA VAL A 193 2.23 16.58 4.57
C VAL A 193 3.56 16.84 3.88
#